data_AF-A0A3S5BNU2-F1
#
_entry.id   AF-A0A3S5BNU2-F1
#
_cell.length_a   1.000
_cell.length_b   1.000
_cell.length_c   1.000
_cell.angle_alpha   90.00
_cell.angle_beta   90.00
_cell.angle_gamma   90.00
#
_symmetry.space_group_name_H-M   'P 1'
#
loop_
_entity.id
_entity.type
_entity.pdbx_description
1 polymer ?
#
loop_
_entity_poly.entity_id
_entity_poly.type
_entity_poly.pdbx_seq_one_letter_code
_entity_poly.pdbx_strand_id
1 'polypeptide(L)' 'MINSSLPVYVKDTPLSVARSIQGLRAIFGEVYPDPVRVVSIGVPVETLISDPNGPAGIDTSVEFCGGT' A
#
# COMPACT_ATOMS: atom_id res chain seq x y z
N MET A 1 17.78 15.04 1.30
CA MET A 1 17.09 15.70 2.43
C MET A 1 15.78 14.97 2.64
N ILE A 2 15.68 14.10 3.66
CA ILE A 2 14.41 13.43 4.03
C ILE A 2 13.78 14.25 5.16
N ASN A 3 13.11 15.36 4.82
CA ASN A 3 12.56 16.31 5.81
C ASN A 3 11.03 16.28 5.92
N SER A 4 10.37 15.37 5.21
CA SER A 4 8.93 15.21 5.30
C SER A 4 8.63 14.11 6.31
N SER A 5 8.32 14.50 7.56
CA SER A 5 7.79 13.59 8.59
C SER A 5 6.35 13.19 8.28
N LEU A 6 6.17 12.49 7.15
CA LEU A 6 4.86 11.96 6.78
C LEU A 6 4.54 10.74 7.67
N PRO A 7 3.29 10.62 8.15
CA PRO A 7 2.87 9.46 8.91
C PRO A 7 2.97 8.19 8.06
N VAL A 8 3.44 7.11 8.67
CA VAL A 8 3.46 5.78 8.06
C VAL A 8 2.23 5.01 8.55
N TYR A 9 1.44 4.53 7.61
CA TYR A 9 0.26 3.71 7.86
C TYR A 9 0.52 2.28 7.44
N VAL A 10 0.09 1.34 8.27
CA VAL A 10 0.26 -0.09 8.03
C VAL A 10 -1.06 -0.79 8.32
N LYS A 11 -1.50 -1.67 7.43
CA LYS A 11 -2.73 -2.46 7.62
C LYS A 11 -2.62 -3.81 6.91
N ASP A 12 -3.07 -4.88 7.57
CA ASP A 12 -3.33 -6.17 6.93
C ASP A 12 -4.64 -6.11 6.14
N THR A 13 -4.62 -6.59 4.90
CA THR A 13 -5.76 -6.48 3.98
C THR A 13 -5.77 -7.68 3.05
N PRO A 14 -6.95 -8.17 2.61
CA PRO A 14 -7.02 -9.24 1.63
C PRO A 14 -6.19 -8.91 0.39
N LEU A 15 -5.39 -9.87 -0.09
CA LEU A 15 -4.48 -9.68 -1.22
C LEU A 15 -5.21 -9.17 -2.46
N SER A 16 -6.43 -9.68 -2.71
CA SER A 16 -7.24 -9.25 -3.85
C SER A 16 -7.63 -7.77 -3.77
N VAL A 17 -7.92 -7.27 -2.58
CA VAL A 17 -8.30 -5.86 -2.36
C VAL A 17 -7.07 -4.97 -2.46
N ALA A 18 -5.98 -5.38 -1.82
CA ALA A 18 -4.73 -4.65 -1.81
C ALA A 18 -4.14 -4.51 -3.23
N ARG A 19 -4.24 -5.57 -4.06
CA ARG A 19 -3.82 -5.55 -5.48
C ARG A 19 -4.62 -4.60 -6.36
N SER A 20 -5.82 -4.20 -5.95
CA SER A 20 -6.63 -3.25 -6.72
C SER A 20 -6.15 -1.80 -6.57
N ILE A 21 -5.32 -1.50 -5.57
CA ILE A 21 -4.82 -0.14 -5.32
C ILE A 21 -3.91 0.29 -6.49
N GLN A 22 -4.30 1.36 -7.18
CA GLN A 22 -3.47 1.97 -8.23
C GLN A 22 -2.19 2.56 -7.63
N GLY A 23 -1.08 2.43 -8.36
CA GLY A 23 0.23 2.90 -7.91
C GLY A 23 0.92 2.00 -6.88
N LEU A 24 0.27 0.92 -6.44
CA LEU A 24 0.88 -0.11 -5.58
C LEU A 24 2.17 -0.64 -6.22
N ARG A 25 3.24 -0.62 -5.43
CA ARG A 25 4.53 -1.22 -5.78
C ARG A 25 4.68 -2.56 -5.09
N ALA A 26 4.69 -3.63 -5.89
CA ALA A 26 4.93 -4.99 -5.44
C ALA A 26 5.91 -5.68 -6.40
N ILE A 27 6.60 -6.72 -5.94
CA ILE A 27 7.48 -7.50 -6.80
C ILE A 27 6.62 -8.43 -7.65
N PHE A 28 6.77 -8.30 -8.97
CA PHE A 28 6.00 -9.07 -9.92
C PHE A 28 6.47 -10.53 -9.91
N GLY A 29 5.55 -11.46 -9.63
CA GLY A 29 5.83 -12.91 -9.58
C GLY A 29 6.11 -13.46 -8.17
N GLU A 30 6.13 -12.61 -7.13
CA GLU A 30 6.24 -13.06 -5.75
C GLU A 30 4.87 -13.50 -5.19
N VAL A 31 4.89 -14.57 -4.38
CA VAL A 31 3.71 -15.03 -3.66
C VAL A 31 3.62 -14.24 -2.35
N TYR A 32 2.64 -13.36 -2.28
CA TYR A 32 2.31 -12.66 -1.05
C TYR A 32 1.29 -13.49 -0.23
N PRO A 33 1.41 -13.51 1.11
CA PRO A 33 0.41 -14.14 1.96
C PRO A 33 -0.94 -13.43 1.83
N ASP A 34 -2.02 -14.15 2.09
CA ASP A 34 -3.35 -13.58 2.25
C ASP A 34 -3.81 -13.80 3.71
N PRO A 35 -4.05 -12.75 4.51
CA PRO A 35 -3.98 -11.33 4.16
C PRO A 35 -2.53 -10.82 3.99
N VAL A 36 -2.36 -9.80 3.13
CA VAL A 36 -1.08 -9.13 2.87
C VAL A 36 -0.96 -7.87 3.72
N ARG A 37 0.26 -7.54 4.15
CA ARG A 37 0.54 -6.28 4.85
C ARG A 37 0.85 -5.18 3.85
N VAL A 38 0.02 -4.15 3.84
CA VAL A 38 0.21 -2.94 3.01
C VAL A 38 0.79 -1.83 3.88
N VAL A 39 1.78 -1.13 3.34
CA VAL A 39 2.37 0.07 3.94
C VAL A 39 2.10 1.25 3.01
N SER A 40 1.68 2.38 3.58
CA SER A 40 1.52 3.63 2.85
C SER A 40 2.08 4.80 3.66
N ILE A 41 2.68 5.76 2.96
CA ILE A 41 3.25 6.97 3.56
C ILE A 41 2.38 8.17 3.22
N GLY A 42 1.96 8.93 4.24
CA GLY A 42 1.17 10.16 4.09
C GLY A 42 -0.33 9.95 3.94
N VAL A 43 -0.79 8.80 3.44
CA VAL A 43 -2.22 8.47 3.28
C VAL A 43 -2.58 7.15 3.97
N PRO A 44 -3.69 7.09 4.73
CA PRO A 44 -4.15 5.85 5.34
C PRO A 44 -4.45 4.76 4.31
N VAL A 45 -4.06 3.53 4.62
CA VAL A 45 -4.36 2.36 3.78
C VAL A 45 -5.87 2.19 3.56
N GLU A 46 -6.69 2.55 4.56
CA GLU A 46 -8.16 2.47 4.47
C GLU A 46 -8.73 3.39 3.38
N THR A 47 -8.16 4.58 3.22
CA THR A 47 -8.53 5.52 2.16
C THR A 47 -8.22 4.93 0.78
N LEU A 48 -7.06 4.28 0.65
CA LEU A 48 -6.64 3.63 -0.59
C LEU A 48 -7.52 2.42 -0.93
N ILE A 49 -7.97 1.67 0.07
CA ILE A 49 -8.87 0.54 -0.13
C ILE A 49 -10.29 1.00 -0.48
N SER A 50 -10.74 2.12 0.10
CA SER A 50 -12.06 2.67 -0.18
C SER A 50 -12.16 3.30 -1.57
N ASP A 51 -11.06 3.83 -2.11
CA ASP A 51 -10.95 4.36 -3.47
C ASP A 51 -9.68 3.85 -4.18
N PRO A 52 -9.66 2.57 -4.60
CA PRO A 52 -8.46 1.93 -5.14
C PRO A 52 -8.06 2.49 -6.51
N ASN A 53 -8.97 3.14 -7.24
CA ASN A 53 -8.69 3.82 -8.50
C ASN A 53 -8.44 5.33 -8.33
N GLY A 54 -8.33 5.79 -7.09
CA GLY A 54 -8.07 7.17 -6.76
C GLY A 54 -6.63 7.59 -7.08
N PRO A 55 -6.38 8.89 -7.28
CA PRO A 55 -5.02 9.41 -7.51
C PRO A 55 -4.11 9.24 -6.29
N ALA A 56 -4.68 9.03 -5.09
CA ALA A 56 -3.93 8.91 -3.85
C ALA A 56 -2.88 7.80 -3.89
N GLY A 57 -3.20 6.62 -4.45
CA GLY A 57 -2.23 5.53 -4.53
C GLY A 57 -1.08 5.78 -5.51
N ILE A 58 -1.27 6.69 -6.47
CA ILE A 58 -0.24 7.11 -7.43
C ILE A 58 0.64 8.22 -6.83
N ASP A 59 0.02 9.14 -6.09
CA ASP A 59 0.69 10.28 -5.46
C ASP A 59 1.49 9.88 -4.21
N THR A 60 1.11 8.78 -3.56
CA THR A 60 1.82 8.26 -2.39
C THR A 60 2.61 7.00 -2.68
N SER A 61 3.62 6.74 -1.84
CA SER A 61 4.30 5.45 -1.84
C SER A 61 3.44 4.43 -1.11
N VAL A 62 2.90 3.47 -1.85
CA VAL A 62 2.18 2.30 -1.34
C VAL A 62 2.93 1.04 -1.74
N GLU A 63 3.25 0.18 -0.78
CA GLU A 63 4.02 -1.04 -1.02
C GLU A 63 3.52 -2.22 -0.20
N PHE A 64 3.75 -3.43 -0.73
CA PHE A 64 3.63 -4.64 0.08
C PHE A 64 4.89 -4.81 0.93
N CYS A 65 4.69 -4.90 2.24
CA CYS A 65 5.78 -5.16 3.15
C CYS A 65 5.99 -6.68 3.23
N GLY A 66 6.93 -7.19 2.45
CA GLY A 66 7.33 -8.60 2.41
C GLY A 66 8.29 -9.04 3.52
N GLY A 67 8.20 -8.47 4.73
CA GLY A 67 9.02 -8.94 5.87
C GLY A 67 8.40 -10.21 6.48
N THR A 68 9.04 -11.38 6.52
CA THR A 68 10.47 -11.74 6.53
C THR A 68 10.73 -12.96 5.64
#